data_AF-A0A962ZQH3-F1
#
_entry.id   AF-A0A962ZQH3-F1
#
_cell.length_a   1.000
_cell.length_b   1.000
_cell.length_c   1.000
_cell.angle_alpha   90.00
_cell.angle_beta   90.00
_cell.angle_gamma   90.00
#
_symmetry.space_group_name_H-M   'P 1'
#
loop_
_entity.id
_entity.type
_entity.pdbx_description
1 polymer ?
#
loop_
_entity_poly.entity_id
_entity_poly.type
_entity_poly.pdbx_seq_one_letter_code
_entity_poly.pdbx_strand_id
1 'polypeptide(L)'
;RARAQARARASEAYSQRIEPASAPETSRLQALSSLAASGDHAGLVAMATHSEPTLVPAERALLRNAHIALADAAEESGDLETALAEIQAAMIALPQPTDPLVEKTFELRSDLSQAAYREGARLLQRDLDGAIKALETALRYNPYNGDARRKLDQANTLQRNLRKIEGLR
;
A
#
# COMPACT_ATOMS: atom_id res chain seq x y z
N ARG A 1 47.02 -33.81 -1.36
CA ARG A 1 46.14 -33.99 -2.55
C ARG A 1 44.83 -34.71 -2.21
N ALA A 2 44.83 -35.86 -1.53
CA ALA A 2 43.59 -36.60 -1.17
C ALA A 2 42.56 -35.80 -0.34
N ARG A 3 43.00 -35.04 0.69
CA ARG A 3 42.09 -34.19 1.50
C ARG A 3 41.46 -33.03 0.72
N ALA A 4 42.11 -32.53 -0.33
CA ALA A 4 41.57 -31.48 -1.18
C ALA A 4 40.49 -32.03 -2.13
N GLN A 5 40.70 -33.23 -2.68
CA GLN A 5 39.69 -33.92 -3.49
C GLN A 5 38.46 -34.33 -2.67
N ALA A 6 38.64 -34.73 -1.41
CA ALA A 6 37.51 -35.06 -0.52
C ALA A 6 36.64 -33.84 -0.20
N ARG A 7 37.24 -32.66 0.02
CA ARG A 7 36.49 -31.41 0.25
C ARG A 7 35.74 -30.94 -1.00
N ALA A 8 36.34 -31.06 -2.18
CA ALA A 8 35.69 -30.69 -3.45
C ALA A 8 34.46 -31.58 -3.73
N ARG A 9 34.57 -32.89 -3.50
CA ARG A 9 33.43 -33.82 -3.65
C ARG A 9 32.33 -33.58 -2.62
N ALA A 10 32.69 -33.20 -1.39
CA ALA A 10 31.70 -32.87 -0.36
C ALA A 10 30.97 -31.56 -0.66
N SER A 11 31.63 -30.55 -1.24
CA SER A 11 30.95 -29.32 -1.66
C SER A 11 30.05 -29.53 -2.88
N GLU A 12 30.47 -30.33 -3.86
CA GLU A 12 29.60 -30.69 -5.00
C GLU A 12 28.35 -31.47 -4.56
N ALA A 13 28.50 -32.43 -3.65
CA ALA A 13 27.39 -33.20 -3.10
C ALA A 13 26.44 -32.35 -2.25
N TYR A 14 26.93 -31.27 -1.62
CA TYR A 14 26.10 -30.33 -0.87
C TYR A 14 25.34 -29.38 -1.80
N SER A 15 25.98 -28.89 -2.86
CA SER A 15 25.34 -28.03 -3.87
C SER A 15 24.22 -28.73 -4.63
N GLN A 16 24.34 -30.05 -4.89
CA GLN A 16 23.29 -30.82 -5.58
C GLN A 16 22.11 -31.20 -4.69
N ARG A 17 22.25 -31.13 -3.36
CA ARG A 17 21.21 -31.56 -2.41
C ARG A 17 20.33 -30.41 -1.90
N ILE A 18 20.68 -29.17 -2.25
CA ILE A 18 19.93 -27.96 -1.87
C ILE A 18 19.52 -27.23 -3.15
N GLU A 19 18.88 -27.93 -4.09
CA GLU A 19 17.88 -27.25 -4.89
C GLU A 19 16.55 -27.42 -4.14
N PRO A 20 15.98 -26.35 -3.55
CA PRO A 20 14.64 -26.43 -3.02
C PRO A 20 13.74 -26.80 -4.19
N ALA A 21 13.12 -27.99 -4.13
CA ALA A 21 12.17 -28.42 -5.13
C ALA A 21 11.08 -27.36 -5.23
N SER A 22 11.12 -26.53 -6.27
CA SER A 22 10.02 -25.65 -6.60
C SER A 22 8.81 -26.54 -6.78
N ALA A 23 7.75 -26.31 -6.00
CA ALA A 23 6.48 -26.99 -6.23
C ALA A 23 6.14 -26.83 -7.72
N PRO A 24 5.68 -27.89 -8.40
CA PRO A 24 5.40 -27.80 -9.83
C PRO A 24 4.47 -26.62 -10.08
N GLU A 25 4.85 -25.71 -10.97
CA GLU A 25 4.17 -24.41 -11.21
C GLU A 25 2.65 -24.55 -11.37
N THR A 26 2.20 -25.67 -11.96
CA THR A 26 0.79 -26.04 -12.12
C THR A 26 0.04 -26.16 -10.79
N SER A 27 0.68 -26.66 -9.73
CA SER A 27 0.07 -26.80 -8.41
C SER A 27 -0.16 -25.46 -7.72
N ARG A 28 0.71 -24.47 -7.96
CA ARG A 28 0.59 -23.14 -7.34
C ARG A 28 -0.53 -22.33 -7.99
N LEU A 29 -0.58 -22.28 -9.32
CA LEU A 29 -1.64 -21.60 -10.04
C LEU A 29 -3.03 -22.17 -9.70
N GLN A 30 -3.14 -23.50 -9.55
CA GLN A 30 -4.38 -24.15 -9.10
C GLN A 30 -4.79 -23.72 -7.70
N ALA A 31 -3.84 -23.65 -6.75
CA ALA A 31 -4.12 -23.19 -5.39
C ALA A 31 -4.59 -21.73 -5.36
N LEU A 32 -3.91 -20.82 -6.06
CA LEU A 32 -4.33 -19.41 -6.17
C LEU A 32 -5.70 -19.28 -6.84
N SER A 33 -5.96 -20.08 -7.88
CA SER A 33 -7.25 -20.09 -8.58
C SER A 33 -8.37 -20.62 -7.67
N SER A 34 -8.10 -21.62 -6.83
CA SER A 34 -9.05 -22.12 -5.84
C SER A 34 -9.38 -21.07 -4.78
N LEU A 35 -8.37 -20.34 -4.29
CA LEU A 35 -8.57 -19.24 -3.34
C LEU A 35 -9.43 -18.14 -3.98
N ALA A 36 -9.11 -17.74 -5.22
CA ALA A 36 -9.89 -16.77 -5.98
C ALA A 36 -11.35 -17.21 -6.17
N ALA A 37 -11.58 -18.47 -6.54
CA ALA A 37 -12.93 -19.01 -6.73
C ALA A 37 -13.74 -19.08 -5.43
N SER A 38 -13.07 -19.27 -4.29
CA SER A 38 -13.71 -19.25 -2.97
C SER A 38 -13.98 -17.86 -2.41
N GLY A 39 -13.47 -16.80 -3.07
CA GLY A 39 -13.52 -15.43 -2.57
C GLY A 39 -12.51 -15.12 -1.45
N ASP A 40 -11.59 -16.04 -1.14
CA ASP A 40 -10.54 -15.82 -0.14
C ASP A 40 -9.39 -14.99 -0.75
N HIS A 41 -9.69 -13.72 -1.02
CA HIS A 41 -8.73 -12.78 -1.60
C HIS A 41 -7.57 -12.48 -0.65
N ALA A 42 -7.80 -12.44 0.66
CA ALA A 42 -6.75 -12.24 1.66
C ALA A 42 -5.78 -13.43 1.71
N GLY A 43 -6.30 -14.66 1.71
CA GLY A 43 -5.48 -15.88 1.64
C GLY A 43 -4.69 -15.95 0.33
N LEU A 44 -5.29 -15.52 -0.79
CA LEU A 44 -4.61 -15.43 -2.08
C LEU A 44 -3.42 -14.47 -2.03
N VAL A 45 -3.63 -13.23 -1.57
CA VAL A 45 -2.56 -12.23 -1.43
C VAL A 45 -1.46 -12.78 -0.53
N ALA A 46 -1.79 -13.31 0.64
CA ALA A 46 -0.82 -13.89 1.56
C ALA A 46 0.01 -14.99 0.88
N MET A 47 -0.62 -15.92 0.16
CA MET A 47 0.08 -16.99 -0.55
C MET A 47 0.99 -16.47 -1.67
N ALA A 48 0.52 -15.47 -2.43
CA ALA A 48 1.26 -14.88 -3.54
C ALA A 48 2.48 -14.07 -3.07
N THR A 49 2.37 -13.30 -1.98
CA THR A 49 3.47 -12.48 -1.44
C THR A 49 4.65 -13.32 -0.94
N HIS A 50 4.39 -14.52 -0.38
CA HIS A 50 5.46 -15.45 0.01
C HIS A 50 6.21 -16.05 -1.20
N SER A 51 5.70 -15.87 -2.42
CA SER A 51 6.22 -16.47 -3.65
C SER A 51 6.94 -15.48 -4.59
N GLU A 52 7.03 -14.20 -4.21
CA GLU A 52 7.78 -13.21 -4.99
C GLU A 52 9.28 -13.51 -4.98
N PRO A 53 10.01 -13.31 -6.11
CA PRO A 53 9.64 -12.59 -7.33
C PRO A 53 9.17 -13.47 -8.52
N THR A 54 8.82 -14.73 -8.30
CA THR A 54 8.67 -15.76 -9.37
C THR A 54 7.26 -15.92 -9.96
N LEU A 55 6.37 -14.94 -9.79
CA LEU A 55 4.99 -15.05 -10.27
C LEU A 55 4.91 -14.95 -11.79
N VAL A 56 4.26 -15.94 -12.42
CA VAL A 56 3.97 -15.92 -13.86
C VAL A 56 2.80 -14.97 -14.18
N PRO A 57 2.60 -14.53 -15.44
CA PRO A 57 1.56 -13.54 -15.77
C PRO A 57 0.14 -13.90 -15.31
N ALA A 58 -0.24 -15.19 -15.38
CA ALA A 58 -1.56 -15.64 -14.92
C ALA A 58 -1.74 -15.47 -13.40
N GLU A 59 -0.70 -15.72 -12.61
CA GLU A 59 -0.73 -15.56 -11.15
C GLU A 59 -0.74 -14.08 -10.75
N ARG A 60 0.01 -13.25 -11.48
CA ARG A 60 -0.03 -11.79 -11.31
C ARG A 60 -1.41 -11.21 -11.59
N ALA A 61 -2.13 -11.74 -12.59
CA ALA A 61 -3.51 -11.35 -12.87
C ALA A 61 -4.46 -11.74 -11.73
N LEU A 62 -4.31 -12.93 -11.16
CA LEU A 62 -5.10 -13.35 -9.98
C LEU A 62 -4.80 -12.46 -8.77
N LEU A 63 -3.52 -12.18 -8.50
CA LEU A 63 -3.10 -11.30 -7.41
C LEU A 63 -3.67 -9.88 -7.58
N ARG A 64 -3.57 -9.32 -8.78
CA ARG A 64 -4.17 -8.03 -9.10
C ARG A 64 -5.68 -8.00 -8.82
N ASN A 65 -6.41 -9.03 -9.26
CA ASN A 65 -7.86 -9.10 -9.04
C ASN A 65 -8.21 -9.25 -7.56
N ALA A 66 -7.40 -9.99 -6.79
CA ALA A 66 -7.59 -10.11 -5.34
C ALA A 66 -7.41 -8.75 -4.64
N HIS A 67 -6.38 -7.99 -4.99
CA HIS A 67 -6.19 -6.63 -4.47
C HIS A 67 -7.35 -5.70 -4.84
N ILE A 68 -7.90 -5.78 -6.06
CA ILE A 68 -9.09 -5.00 -6.45
C ILE A 68 -10.29 -5.37 -5.55
N ALA A 69 -10.56 -6.65 -5.36
CA ALA A 69 -11.67 -7.10 -4.53
C ALA A 69 -11.53 -6.68 -3.05
N LEU A 70 -10.30 -6.71 -2.51
CA LEU A 70 -10.02 -6.20 -1.16
C LEU A 70 -10.19 -4.68 -1.08
N ALA A 71 -9.78 -3.94 -2.12
CA ALA A 71 -10.01 -2.51 -2.19
C ALA A 71 -11.49 -2.16 -2.19
N ASP A 72 -12.30 -2.87 -2.97
CA ASP A 72 -13.74 -2.67 -3.04
C ASP A 72 -14.40 -2.95 -1.68
N ALA A 73 -14.03 -4.05 -1.01
CA ALA A 73 -14.52 -4.36 0.34
C ALA A 73 -14.11 -3.30 1.38
N ALA A 74 -12.89 -2.78 1.30
CA ALA A 74 -12.42 -1.70 2.17
C ALA A 74 -13.19 -0.39 1.92
N GLU A 75 -13.44 -0.03 0.67
CA GLU A 75 -14.23 1.13 0.27
C GLU A 75 -15.68 1.02 0.78
N GLU A 76 -16.32 -0.14 0.62
CA GLU A 76 -17.67 -0.42 1.15
C GLU A 76 -17.74 -0.27 2.69
N SER A 77 -16.65 -0.60 3.39
CA SER A 77 -16.54 -0.43 4.85
C SER A 77 -16.22 1.01 5.28
N GLY A 78 -15.88 1.89 4.34
CA GLY A 78 -15.44 3.28 4.59
C GLY A 78 -13.95 3.42 4.95
N ASP A 79 -13.16 2.34 4.87
CA ASP A 79 -11.72 2.37 5.06
C ASP A 79 -10.99 2.75 3.77
N LEU A 80 -11.05 4.06 3.45
CA LEU A 80 -10.48 4.61 2.22
C LEU A 80 -8.94 4.50 2.16
N GLU A 81 -8.26 4.45 3.31
CA GLU A 81 -6.80 4.31 3.35
C GLU A 81 -6.40 2.89 2.91
N THR A 82 -7.06 1.87 3.46
CA THR A 82 -6.88 0.48 3.05
C THR A 82 -7.27 0.30 1.58
N ALA A 83 -8.40 0.87 1.14
CA ALA A 83 -8.81 0.82 -0.26
C ALA A 83 -7.73 1.39 -1.20
N LEU A 84 -7.17 2.55 -0.87
CA LEU A 84 -6.10 3.18 -1.66
C LEU A 84 -4.83 2.30 -1.71
N ALA A 85 -4.44 1.70 -0.58
CA ALA A 85 -3.27 0.82 -0.51
C ALA A 85 -3.44 -0.42 -1.39
N GLU A 86 -4.62 -1.04 -1.35
CA GLU A 86 -4.94 -2.23 -2.15
C GLU A 86 -5.00 -1.92 -3.65
N ILE A 87 -5.57 -0.78 -4.05
CA ILE A 87 -5.53 -0.33 -5.46
C ILE A 87 -4.10 -0.14 -5.96
N GLN A 88 -3.23 0.47 -5.14
CA GLN A 88 -1.82 0.65 -5.50
C GLN A 88 -1.10 -0.71 -5.63
N ALA A 89 -1.37 -1.66 -4.72
CA ALA A 89 -0.83 -3.00 -4.80
C ALA A 89 -1.31 -3.75 -6.06
N ALA A 90 -2.57 -3.59 -6.46
CA ALA A 90 -3.11 -4.14 -7.71
C ALA A 90 -2.35 -3.63 -8.95
N MET A 91 -2.04 -2.33 -8.98
CA MET A 91 -1.27 -1.71 -10.06
C MET A 91 0.18 -2.21 -10.10
N ILE A 92 0.79 -2.50 -8.94
CA ILE A 92 2.15 -3.04 -8.84
C ILE A 92 2.19 -4.51 -9.27
N ALA A 93 1.20 -5.31 -8.88
CA ALA A 93 1.15 -6.74 -9.16
C ALA A 93 1.19 -7.05 -10.67
N LEU A 94 0.43 -6.27 -11.45
CA LEU A 94 0.40 -6.36 -12.91
C LEU A 94 0.21 -4.96 -13.53
N PRO A 95 1.29 -4.21 -13.80
CA PRO A 95 1.19 -2.88 -14.38
C PRO A 95 0.62 -2.88 -15.80
N GLN A 96 -0.21 -1.89 -16.13
CA GLN A 96 -0.80 -1.71 -17.46
C GLN A 96 -0.52 -0.30 -18.01
N PRO A 97 -0.29 -0.13 -19.32
CA PRO A 97 0.00 1.20 -19.91
C PRO A 97 -1.13 2.22 -19.72
N THR A 98 -2.38 1.77 -19.77
CA THR A 98 -3.60 2.57 -19.59
C THR A 98 -4.44 1.92 -18.52
N ASP A 99 -3.98 2.02 -17.28
CA ASP A 99 -4.59 1.34 -16.15
C ASP A 99 -5.85 2.08 -15.66
N PRO A 100 -7.05 1.47 -15.71
CA PRO A 100 -8.28 2.12 -15.23
C PRO A 100 -8.23 2.44 -13.72
N LEU A 101 -7.35 1.79 -12.96
CA LEU A 101 -7.19 2.05 -11.52
C LEU A 101 -6.54 3.39 -11.21
N VAL A 102 -5.96 4.07 -12.21
CA VAL A 102 -5.39 5.41 -12.05
C VAL A 102 -6.46 6.42 -11.64
N GLU A 103 -7.62 6.39 -12.29
CA GLU A 103 -8.75 7.29 -11.97
C GLU A 103 -9.27 7.03 -10.55
N LYS A 104 -9.51 5.76 -10.21
CA LYS A 104 -9.91 5.33 -8.86
C LYS A 104 -8.90 5.78 -7.79
N THR A 105 -7.60 5.72 -8.09
CA THR A 105 -6.55 6.24 -7.19
C THR A 105 -6.69 7.75 -6.95
N PHE A 106 -7.01 8.53 -7.98
CA PHE A 106 -7.23 9.97 -7.84
C PHE A 106 -8.48 10.29 -7.02
N GLU A 107 -9.57 9.55 -7.22
CA GLU A 107 -10.82 9.69 -6.45
C GLU A 107 -10.59 9.42 -4.97
N LEU A 108 -10.03 8.27 -4.61
CA LEU A 108 -9.72 7.90 -3.23
C LEU A 108 -8.81 8.92 -2.53
N ARG A 109 -7.78 9.41 -3.23
CA ARG A 109 -6.89 10.46 -2.70
C ARG A 109 -7.62 11.79 -2.51
N SER A 110 -8.55 12.13 -3.40
CA SER A 110 -9.37 13.33 -3.25
C SER A 110 -10.26 13.23 -2.00
N ASP A 111 -10.91 12.09 -1.80
CA ASP A 111 -11.80 11.87 -0.65
C ASP A 111 -11.03 11.86 0.69
N LEU A 112 -9.89 11.16 0.75
CA LEU A 112 -8.98 11.21 1.91
C LEU A 112 -8.49 12.63 2.19
N SER A 113 -8.16 13.39 1.15
CA SER A 113 -7.79 14.80 1.29
C SER A 113 -8.93 15.63 1.90
N GLN A 114 -10.15 15.43 1.43
CA GLN A 114 -11.33 16.14 1.94
C GLN A 114 -11.67 15.76 3.38
N ALA A 115 -11.56 14.48 3.74
CA ALA A 115 -11.76 14.00 5.10
C ALA A 115 -10.75 14.65 6.07
N ALA A 116 -9.46 14.62 5.72
CA ALA A 116 -8.41 15.25 6.51
C ALA A 116 -8.57 16.78 6.59
N TYR A 117 -9.02 17.43 5.51
CA TYR A 117 -9.33 18.86 5.51
C TYR A 117 -10.45 19.20 6.50
N ARG A 118 -11.57 18.46 6.48
CA ARG A 118 -12.70 18.69 7.39
C ARG A 118 -12.29 18.54 8.85
N GLU A 119 -11.48 17.53 9.16
CA GLU A 119 -10.96 17.34 10.52
C GLU A 119 -10.04 18.50 10.94
N GLY A 120 -9.12 18.92 10.06
CA GLY A 120 -8.26 20.07 10.33
C GLY A 120 -9.04 21.36 10.55
N ALA A 121 -10.07 21.61 9.74
CA ALA A 121 -10.94 22.78 9.88
C ALA A 121 -11.69 22.78 11.22
N ARG A 122 -12.12 21.61 11.71
CA ARG A 122 -12.77 21.44 13.01
C ARG A 122 -11.81 21.61 14.19
N LEU A 123 -10.57 21.15 14.05
CA LEU A 123 -9.53 21.26 15.07
C LEU A 123 -9.04 22.69 15.28
N LEU A 124 -9.12 23.56 14.27
CA LEU A 124 -8.62 24.95 14.34
C LEU A 124 -9.04 25.76 15.56
N GLN A 125 -10.22 25.48 16.13
CA GLN A 125 -10.76 26.22 17.27
C GLN A 125 -10.35 25.66 18.64
N ARG A 126 -9.82 24.44 18.69
CA ARG A 126 -9.66 23.66 19.94
C ARG A 126 -8.27 23.07 20.12
N ASP A 127 -7.61 22.71 19.02
CA ASP A 127 -6.30 22.06 19.01
C ASP A 127 -5.58 22.49 17.72
N LEU A 128 -4.79 23.55 17.84
CA LEU A 128 -4.13 24.16 16.70
C LEU A 128 -3.05 23.24 16.10
N ASP A 129 -2.33 22.48 16.92
CA ASP A 129 -1.29 21.56 16.46
C ASP A 129 -1.91 20.36 15.74
N GLY A 130 -3.02 19.83 16.27
CA GLY A 130 -3.83 18.82 15.58
C GLY A 130 -4.36 19.33 14.24
N ALA A 131 -4.85 20.58 14.19
CA ALA A 131 -5.34 21.19 12.97
C ALA A 131 -4.26 21.24 11.87
N ILE A 132 -3.05 21.68 12.22
CA ILE A 132 -1.91 21.73 11.31
C ILE A 132 -1.62 20.35 10.74
N LYS A 133 -1.49 19.32 11.58
CA LYS A 133 -1.21 17.94 11.14
C LYS A 133 -2.28 17.39 10.20
N ALA A 134 -3.55 17.63 10.48
CA ALA A 134 -4.65 17.19 9.63
C ALA A 134 -4.64 17.90 8.26
N LEU A 135 -4.38 19.20 8.23
CA LEU A 135 -4.28 19.98 6.99
C LEU A 135 -3.06 19.60 6.15
N GLU A 136 -1.92 19.30 6.77
CA GLU A 136 -0.75 18.73 6.08
C GLU A 136 -1.06 17.35 5.49
N THR A 137 -1.83 16.54 6.21
CA THR A 137 -2.30 15.24 5.73
C THR A 137 -3.21 15.39 4.51
N ALA A 138 -4.14 16.33 4.54
CA ALA A 138 -4.97 16.65 3.38
C ALA A 138 -4.13 16.98 2.13
N LEU A 139 -3.06 17.74 2.31
CA LEU A 139 -2.15 18.15 1.25
C LEU A 139 -1.19 17.04 0.78
N ARG A 140 -0.89 16.05 1.64
CA ARG A 140 -0.17 14.83 1.21
C ARG A 140 -1.02 13.99 0.25
N TYR A 141 -2.31 13.83 0.54
CA TYR A 141 -3.19 13.10 -0.35
C TYR A 141 -3.46 13.87 -1.65
N ASN A 142 -3.78 15.16 -1.57
CA ASN A 142 -3.99 16.02 -2.74
C ASN A 142 -3.22 17.35 -2.58
N PRO A 143 -2.05 17.49 -3.24
CA PRO A 143 -1.25 18.72 -3.21
C PRO A 143 -1.96 19.96 -3.78
N TYR A 144 -3.01 19.76 -4.59
CA TYR A 144 -3.81 20.80 -5.22
C TYR A 144 -5.06 21.19 -4.42
N ASN A 145 -5.25 20.65 -3.21
CA ASN A 145 -6.35 21.06 -2.32
C ASN A 145 -6.12 22.51 -1.83
N GLY A 146 -6.69 23.48 -2.56
CA GLY A 146 -6.55 24.91 -2.28
C GLY A 146 -7.18 25.33 -0.96
N ASP A 147 -8.24 24.66 -0.52
CA ASP A 147 -8.87 24.93 0.77
C ASP A 147 -7.98 24.52 1.94
N ALA A 148 -7.39 23.33 1.88
CA ALA A 148 -6.44 22.86 2.88
C ALA A 148 -5.20 23.76 2.95
N ARG A 149 -4.69 24.22 1.80
CA ARG A 149 -3.58 25.18 1.74
C ARG A 149 -3.90 26.48 2.50
N ARG A 150 -5.02 27.12 2.17
CA ARG A 150 -5.45 28.38 2.82
C ARG A 150 -5.63 28.20 4.33
N LYS A 151 -6.24 27.08 4.75
CA LYS A 151 -6.43 26.79 6.18
C LYS A 151 -5.13 26.49 6.90
N LEU A 152 -4.17 25.85 6.25
CA LEU A 152 -2.85 25.60 6.84
C LEU A 152 -2.10 26.92 7.05
N ASP A 153 -2.15 27.85 6.09
CA ASP A 153 -1.55 29.19 6.23
C ASP A 153 -2.19 29.98 7.38
N GLN A 154 -3.52 29.89 7.52
CA GLN A 154 -4.26 30.46 8.64
C GLN A 154 -3.77 29.84 9.97
N ALA A 155 -3.69 28.51 10.06
CA ALA A 155 -3.26 27.80 11.26
C ALA A 155 -1.83 28.21 11.69
N ASN A 156 -0.91 28.24 10.74
CA ASN A 156 0.48 28.64 10.97
C ASN A 156 0.61 30.10 11.45
N THR A 157 -0.24 30.99 10.95
CA THR A 157 -0.28 32.39 11.41
C THR A 157 -0.75 32.49 12.85
N LEU A 158 -1.80 31.76 13.23
CA LEU A 158 -2.28 31.69 14.60
C LEU A 158 -1.19 31.14 15.54
N GLN A 159 -0.49 30.07 15.12
CA GLN A 159 0.53 29.43 15.94
C GLN A 159 1.71 30.37 16.22
N ARG A 160 2.16 31.12 15.20
CA ARG A 160 3.19 32.15 15.37
C ARG A 160 2.75 33.26 16.32
N ASN A 161 1.50 33.71 16.24
CA ASN A 161 0.98 34.75 17.13
C ASN A 161 0.91 34.28 18.58
N LEU A 162 0.45 33.05 18.83
CA LEU A 162 0.42 32.45 20.17
C LEU A 162 1.82 32.36 20.77
N ARG A 163 2.80 31.83 20.02
CA ARG A 163 4.20 31.75 20.48
C ARG A 163 4.79 33.11 20.86
N LYS A 164 4.45 34.17 20.13
CA LYS A 164 4.86 35.54 20.47
C LYS A 164 4.27 36.01 21.79
N ILE A 165 3.02 35.68 22.08
CA ILE A 165 2.35 36.06 23.33
C ILE A 165 2.94 35.26 24.51
N GLU A 166 3.21 33.97 24.32
CA GLU A 166 3.77 33.10 25.35
C GLU A 166 5.22 33.47 25.71
N GLY A 167 6.05 33.82 24.72
CA GLY A 167 7.43 34.24 24.96
C GLY A 167 7.59 35.65 25.57
N LEU A 168 6.49 36.40 25.71
CA LEU A 168 6.47 37.71 26.37
C LEU A 168 6.07 37.63 27.86
N ARG A 169 5.72 36.43 28.36
CA ARG A 169 5.40 36.18 29.77
C ARG A 169 6.60 35.64 30.52
#